data_AF-A0A6P4EIK3-F1
#
_entry.id   AF-A0A6P4EIK3-F1
#
_cell.length_a   1.000
_cell.length_b   1.000
_cell.length_c   1.000
_cell.angle_alpha   90.00
_cell.angle_beta   90.00
_cell.angle_gamma   90.00
#
_symmetry.space_group_name_H-M   'P 1'
#
loop_
_entity.id
_entity.type
_entity.pdbx_description
1 polymer ?
#
loop_
_entity_poly.entity_id
_entity_poly.type
_entity_poly.pdbx_seq_one_letter_code
_entity_poly.pdbx_strand_id
1 'polypeptide(L)' 'LYGLPDGRATCRSVPGLTKDQVELCYKASDVTAAALEGLDMAIRECQIQFQWHRWNCSSLSTKSRNPHASSLLKK' A
#
# COMPACT_ATOMS: atom_id res chain seq x y z
N LEU A 1 12.18 -3.86 16.69
CA LEU A 1 11.15 -2.83 17.00
C LEU A 1 10.56 -2.31 15.70
N TYR A 2 9.64 -3.08 15.10
CA TYR A 2 8.51 -2.67 14.26
C TYR A 2 7.74 -3.97 14.10
N GLY A 3 6.79 -4.20 15.01
CA GLY A 3 5.95 -5.40 14.94
C GLY A 3 5.08 -5.27 13.71
N LEU A 4 5.37 -6.07 12.68
CA LEU A 4 4.47 -6.22 11.54
C LEU A 4 3.07 -6.49 12.11
N PRO A 5 2.03 -5.72 11.70
CA PRO A 5 0.66 -6.06 12.06
C PRO A 5 0.44 -7.51 11.67
N ASP A 6 -0.29 -8.27 12.50
CA ASP A 6 -0.65 -9.65 12.21
C ASP A 6 -0.98 -9.77 10.72
N GLY A 7 -0.14 -10.49 9.96
CA GLY A 7 -0.19 -10.50 8.51
C GLY A 7 -1.59 -10.87 8.03
N ARG A 8 -2.28 -11.71 8.81
CA ARG A 8 -3.64 -12.14 8.52
C ARG A 8 -4.69 -11.05 8.76
N ALA A 9 -4.50 -10.18 9.76
CA ALA A 9 -5.34 -9.01 9.98
C ALA A 9 -5.18 -7.97 8.87
N THR A 10 -3.97 -7.87 8.31
CA THR A 10 -3.64 -6.97 7.19
C THR A 10 -4.55 -7.25 5.98
N CYS A 11 -4.76 -8.52 5.62
CA CYS A 11 -5.54 -8.90 4.44
C CYS A 11 -6.98 -8.38 4.39
N ARG A 12 -7.65 -8.19 5.55
CA ARG A 12 -9.00 -7.61 5.60
C ARG A 12 -9.00 -6.08 5.60
N SER A 13 -7.88 -5.48 6.03
CA SER A 13 -7.75 -4.04 6.20
C SER A 13 -7.34 -3.30 4.92
N VAL A 14 -6.77 -4.00 3.92
CA VAL A 14 -6.36 -3.40 2.65
C VAL A 14 -7.57 -3.22 1.73
N PRO A 15 -8.02 -1.98 1.46
CA PRO A 15 -9.08 -1.71 0.51
C PRO A 15 -8.58 -1.90 -0.92
N GLY A 16 -9.48 -2.29 -1.80
CA GLY A 16 -9.21 -2.40 -3.24
C GLY A 16 -8.59 -3.73 -3.69
N LEU A 17 -8.44 -4.72 -2.81
CA LEU A 17 -8.04 -6.07 -3.20
C LEU A 17 -9.21 -6.83 -3.84
N THR A 18 -8.94 -7.56 -4.93
CA THR A 18 -9.87 -8.54 -5.50
C THR A 18 -9.98 -9.78 -4.62
N LYS A 19 -10.98 -10.63 -4.87
CA LYS A 19 -11.14 -11.91 -4.14
C LYS A 19 -9.87 -12.77 -4.22
N ASP A 20 -9.29 -12.88 -5.41
CA ASP A 20 -8.07 -13.67 -5.64
C ASP A 20 -6.86 -13.07 -4.91
N GLN A 21 -6.75 -11.74 -4.87
CA GLN A 21 -5.69 -11.05 -4.11
C GLN A 21 -5.86 -11.21 -2.60
N VAL A 22 -7.09 -11.21 -2.10
CA VAL A 22 -7.38 -11.50 -0.68
C VAL A 22 -7.01 -12.93 -0.33
N GLU A 23 -7.32 -13.90 -1.19
CA GLU A 23 -6.93 -15.30 -1.00
C GLU A 23 -5.40 -15.46 -1.00
N LEU A 24 -4.71 -14.82 -1.95
CA LEU A 24 -3.24 -14.81 -2.00
C LEU A 24 -2.64 -14.17 -0.74
N CYS A 25 -3.22 -13.07 -0.26
CA CYS A 25 -2.79 -12.42 0.97
C CYS A 25 -2.86 -13.37 2.16
N TYR A 26 -3.95 -14.12 2.33
CA TYR A 26 -4.04 -15.09 3.43
C TYR A 26 -3.01 -16.21 3.33
N LYS A 27 -2.64 -16.63 2.11
CA LYS A 27 -1.60 -17.65 1.88
C LYS A 27 -0.18 -17.14 2.19
N ALA A 28 0.09 -15.85 1.96
CA ALA A 28 1.41 -15.23 2.08
C ALA A 28 1.32 -13.86 2.80
N SER A 29 0.84 -13.90 4.03
CA SER A 29 0.40 -12.70 4.74
C SER A 29 1.54 -11.82 5.26
N ASP A 30 2.66 -12.45 5.60
CA ASP A 30 3.94 -11.84 5.93
C ASP A 30 4.57 -11.14 4.72
N VAL A 31 4.59 -11.82 3.57
CA VAL A 31 5.06 -11.26 2.29
C VAL A 31 4.19 -10.08 1.87
N THR A 32 2.88 -10.19 2.05
CA THR A 32 1.95 -9.10 1.73
C THR A 32 2.18 -7.89 2.62
N ALA A 33 2.41 -8.10 3.92
CA ALA A 33 2.72 -7.01 4.83
C ALA A 33 4.03 -6.29 4.43
N ALA A 34 5.09 -7.03 4.08
CA ALA A 34 6.33 -6.46 3.55
C ALA A 34 6.11 -5.70 2.23
N ALA A 35 5.26 -6.21 1.34
CA ALA A 35 4.92 -5.52 0.10
C ALA A 35 4.23 -4.16 0.34
N LEU A 36 3.30 -4.09 1.31
CA LEU A 36 2.66 -2.82 1.68
C LEU A 36 3.63 -1.81 2.29
N GLU A 37 4.61 -2.27 3.08
CA GLU A 37 5.68 -1.42 3.58
C GLU A 37 6.54 -0.86 2.44
N GLY A 38 6.83 -1.69 1.42
CA GLY A 38 7.51 -1.25 0.21
C GLY A 38 6.72 -0.18 -0.57
N LEU A 39 5.40 -0.33 -0.69
CA LEU A 39 4.53 0.67 -1.32
C LEU A 39 4.54 2.00 -0.56
N ASP A 40 4.46 1.96 0.77
CA ASP A 40 4.53 3.15 1.62
C ASP A 40 5.89 3.87 1.49
N MET A 41 6.98 3.11 1.42
CA MET A 41 8.32 3.65 1.14
C MET A 41 8.40 4.30 -0.25
N ALA A 42 7.85 3.65 -1.28
CA ALA A 42 7.84 4.19 -2.64
C ALA A 42 7.05 5.50 -2.74
N ILE A 43 5.93 5.64 -2.03
CA ILE A 43 5.17 6.90 -2.01
C ILE A 43 5.93 8.01 -1.29
N ARG A 44 6.63 7.73 -0.20
CA ARG A 44 7.50 8.72 0.45
C ARG A 44 8.58 9.22 -0.51
N GLU A 45 9.25 8.32 -1.21
CA GLU A 45 10.28 8.70 -2.19
C GLU A 45 9.68 9.48 -3.37
N CYS A 46 8.49 9.07 -3.85
CA CYS A 46 7.75 9.82 -4.87
C CYS A 46 7.52 11.27 -4.44
N GLN A 47 7.06 11.48 -3.20
CA GLN A 47 6.83 12.83 -2.66
C GLN A 47 8.13 13.65 -2.60
N ILE A 48 9.26 13.03 -2.24
CA ILE A 48 10.58 13.69 -2.22
C ILE A 48 11.00 14.08 -3.64
N GLN A 49 10.97 13.14 -4.59
CA GLN A 49 11.40 13.36 -5.97
C GLN A 49 10.51 14.39 -6.68
N PHE A 50 9.21 14.39 -6.39
CA PHE A 50 8.23 15.27 -7.04
C PHE A 50 7.82 16.48 -6.20
N GLN A 51 8.56 16.83 -5.14
CA GLN A 51 8.17 17.91 -4.21
C GLN A 51 7.98 19.28 -4.87
N TRP A 52 8.67 19.54 -6.00
CA TRP A 52 8.58 20.80 -6.77
C TRP A 52 7.71 20.70 -8.03
N HIS A 53 7.01 19.59 -8.22
CA HIS A 53 6.11 19.39 -9.37
C HIS A 53 4.68 19.77 -9.01
N ARG A 54 3.88 20.16 -10.02
CA ARG A 54 2.44 20.44 -9.84
C ARG A 54 1.68 19.28 -9.23
N TRP A 55 2.08 18.06 -9.56
CA TRP A 55 1.64 16.84 -8.89
C TRP A 55 2.81 16.28 -8.08
N ASN A 56 2.67 16.24 -6.76
CA ASN A 56 3.72 15.91 -5.80
C ASN A 56 3.46 14.57 -5.08
N CYS A 57 2.71 13.66 -5.70
CA CYS A 57 2.32 12.36 -5.15
C CYS A 57 1.51 12.37 -3.84
N SER A 58 1.12 13.53 -3.30
CA SER A 58 0.34 13.63 -2.04
C SER A 58 -0.99 12.86 -2.09
N SER A 59 -1.64 12.86 -3.25
CA SER A 59 -2.90 12.13 -3.51
C SER A 59 -2.77 10.60 -3.51
N LEU A 60 -1.54 10.05 -3.46
CA LEU A 60 -1.27 8.61 -3.38
C LEU A 60 -1.01 8.13 -1.95
N SER A 61 -0.81 9.04 -0.99
CA SER A 61 -0.68 8.68 0.41
C SER A 61 -2.06 8.37 0.99
N THR A 62 -2.37 7.09 1.14
CA THR A 62 -3.66 6.60 1.64
C THR A 62 -3.52 6.02 3.04
N LYS A 63 -4.58 6.09 3.85
CA LYS A 63 -4.60 5.51 5.21
C LYS A 63 -4.32 4.00 5.23
N SER A 64 -4.58 3.32 4.12
CA SER A 64 -4.40 1.87 4.00
C SER A 64 -3.02 1.46 3.49
N ARG A 65 -2.11 2.40 3.22
CA ARG A 65 -0.79 2.13 2.62
C ARG A 65 -0.87 1.42 1.25
N ASN A 66 -2.05 1.46 0.62
CA ASN A 66 -2.27 0.96 -0.74
C ASN A 66 -2.53 2.15 -1.68
N PRO A 67 -1.55 2.55 -2.52
CA PRO A 67 -1.72 3.68 -3.42
C PRO A 67 -2.69 3.38 -4.58
N HIS A 68 -2.99 2.11 -4.88
CA HIS A 68 -4.03 1.73 -5.86
C HIS A 68 -5.46 2.00 -5.40
N ALA A 69 -5.66 2.36 -4.12
CA ALA A 69 -6.94 2.89 -3.65
C ALA A 69 -7.19 4.33 -4.13
N SER A 70 -6.17 5.05 -4.60
CA SER A 70 -6.30 6.37 -5.21
C SER A 70 -6.89 6.26 -6.62
N SER A 71 -7.74 7.21 -7.01
CA SER A 71 -8.32 7.27 -8.35
C SER A 71 -7.27 7.42 -9.46
N LEU A 72 -6.06 7.89 -9.14
CA LEU A 72 -4.97 8.05 -10.09
C LEU A 72 -4.33 6.73 -10.54
N LEU A 73 -4.27 5.73 -9.65
CA LEU A 73 -3.62 4.44 -9.90
C LEU A 73 -4.60 3.26 -9.91
N LYS A 74 -5.90 3.56 -9.79
CA LYS A 74 -6.95 2.59 -9.98
C LYS A 74 -7.01 2.22 -11.47
N LYS A 75 -6.90 0.93 -11.77
CA LYS A 75 -7.01 0.39 -13.12
C LYS A 75 -8.48 0.32 -13.56
#